data_AF-A0A7J8QYN9-F1
#
_entry.id   AF-A0A7J8QYN9-F1
#
_cell.length_a   1.000
_cell.length_b   1.000
_cell.length_c   1.000
_cell.angle_alpha   90.00
_cell.angle_beta   90.00
_cell.angle_gamma   90.00
#
_symmetry.space_group_name_H-M   'P 1'
#
loop_
_entity.id
_entity.type
_entity.pdbx_description
1 polymer ?
#
loop_
_entity_poly.entity_id
_entity_poly.type
_entity_poly.pdbx_seq_one_letter_code
_entity_poly.pdbx_strand_id
1 'polypeptide(L)' 'REPVSGSLLYRNNIISGAIIPTSAAIGLHFYPIWEAASVDEWLYNGGPYELIVLHFLLGVGCYMGRE' A
#
# COMPACT_ATOMS: atom_id res chain seq x y z
N ARG A 1 -9.21 7.50 14.93
CA ARG A 1 -8.63 6.91 13.69
C ARG A 1 -9.37 5.61 13.45
N GLU A 2 -9.88 5.39 12.23
CA GLU A 2 -10.75 4.26 11.91
C GLU A 2 -10.02 3.32 10.94
N PRO A 3 -9.45 2.20 11.42
CA PRO A 3 -8.79 1.24 10.54
C PRO A 3 -9.84 0.47 9.72
N VAL A 4 -9.50 0.20 8.46
CA VAL A 4 -10.34 -0.60 7.55
C VAL A 4 -9.64 -1.93 7.27
N SER A 5 -10.37 -3.03 7.38
CA SER A 5 -9.85 -4.36 7.05
C SER A 5 -9.89 -4.61 5.54
N GLY A 6 -8.74 -4.90 4.94
CA GLY A 6 -8.65 -5.25 3.52
C GLY A 6 -8.29 -6.72 3.22
N SER A 7 -7.71 -7.44 4.19
CA SER A 7 -7.16 -8.79 3.95
C SER A 7 -8.22 -9.89 4.08
N LEU A 8 -7.99 -11.01 3.41
CA LEU A 8 -8.83 -12.20 3.48
C LEU A 8 -8.83 -12.82 4.89
N LEU A 9 -7.67 -12.84 5.55
CA LEU A 9 -7.53 -13.34 6.93
C LEU A 9 -8.36 -12.52 7.93
N TYR A 10 -8.60 -11.25 7.62
CA TYR A 10 -9.48 -10.38 8.38
C TYR A 10 -10.92 -10.33 7.82
N ARG A 11 -11.41 -11.49 7.33
CA ARG A 11 -12.81 -11.76 6.93
C ARG A 11 -13.31 -11.00 5.70
N ASN A 12 -12.42 -10.68 4.77
CA ASN A 12 -12.82 -10.30 3.42
C ASN A 12 -12.91 -11.50 2.48
N ASN A 13 -13.75 -11.40 1.45
CA ASN A 13 -13.79 -12.35 0.34
C ASN A 13 -13.14 -11.73 -0.91
N ILE A 14 -13.16 -12.42 -2.06
CA ILE A 14 -12.54 -11.93 -3.30
C ILE A 14 -13.15 -10.61 -3.79
N ILE A 15 -14.43 -10.37 -3.52
CA ILE A 15 -15.14 -9.15 -3.94
C ILE A 15 -14.88 -7.99 -2.96
N SER A 16 -14.78 -8.28 -1.67
CA SER A 16 -14.61 -7.24 -0.63
C SER A 16 -13.15 -6.96 -0.26
N GLY A 17 -12.22 -7.85 -0.62
CA GLY A 17 -10.81 -7.73 -0.29
C GLY A 17 -10.12 -6.63 -1.09
N ALA A 18 -9.27 -5.86 -0.43
CA ALA A 18 -8.53 -4.75 -1.04
C ALA A 18 -7.23 -4.47 -0.28
N ILE A 19 -6.32 -3.74 -0.93
CA ILE A 19 -5.20 -3.08 -0.26
C ILE A 19 -5.66 -1.65 0.05
N ILE A 20 -5.76 -1.32 1.33
CA ILE A 20 -6.27 -0.02 1.77
C ILE A 20 -5.26 1.08 1.43
N PRO A 21 -5.68 2.21 0.83
CA PRO A 21 -4.79 3.32 0.49
C PRO A 21 -4.02 3.87 1.70
N THR A 22 -2.85 4.46 1.40
CA THR A 22 -2.03 5.15 2.39
C THR A 22 -2.85 6.21 3.14
N SER A 23 -2.65 6.30 4.45
CA SER A 23 -3.35 7.23 5.32
C SER A 23 -3.23 8.68 4.83
N ALA A 24 -4.35 9.42 4.81
CA ALA A 24 -4.35 10.85 4.47
C ALA A 24 -3.49 11.70 5.43
N ALA A 25 -3.13 11.18 6.61
CA ALA A 25 -2.19 11.84 7.52
C ALA A 25 -0.74 11.87 6.99
N ILE A 26 -0.37 10.94 6.10
CA ILE A 26 0.90 10.97 5.36
C ILE A 26 0.79 11.93 4.17
N GLY A 27 -0.40 12.11 3.59
CA GLY A 27 -0.60 12.97 2.44
C GLY A 27 0.17 12.47 1.21
N LEU A 28 1.05 13.31 0.66
CA LEU A 28 1.91 12.98 -0.49
C LEU A 28 3.38 12.78 -0.10
N HIS A 29 3.66 12.67 1.20
CA HIS A 29 5.02 12.37 1.66
C HIS A 29 5.39 10.94 1.26
N PHE A 30 6.65 10.76 0.84
CA PHE A 30 7.20 9.44 0.55
C PHE A 30 7.33 8.64 1.84
N TYR A 31 6.64 7.50 1.95
CA TYR A 31 6.59 6.70 3.18
C TYR A 31 7.13 5.26 2.98
N PRO A 32 8.46 5.11 2.81
CA PRO A 32 9.11 3.81 2.70
C PRO A 32 9.14 3.08 4.05
N ILE A 33 9.40 1.78 4.02
CA ILE A 33 9.39 0.93 5.23
C ILE A 33 10.36 1.42 6.33
N TRP A 34 11.48 2.04 5.96
CA TRP A 34 12.49 2.55 6.89
C TRP A 34 12.15 3.94 7.47
N GLU A 35 11.09 4.59 7.00
CA GLU A 35 10.59 5.84 7.59
C GLU A 35 9.66 5.57 8.79
N ALA A 36 9.12 4.35 8.88
CA ALA A 36 8.32 3.91 10.02
C ALA A 36 9.22 3.44 11.18
N ALA A 37 8.77 3.64 12.41
CA ALA A 37 9.44 3.14 13.61
C ALA A 37 9.35 1.60 13.75
N SER A 38 8.38 0.98 13.07
CA SER A 38 8.20 -0.48 13.05
C SER A 38 7.41 -0.94 11.83
N VAL A 39 7.46 -2.24 11.54
CA VAL A 39 6.63 -2.85 10.48
C VAL A 39 5.15 -2.74 10.81
N ASP A 40 4.75 -2.86 12.09
CA ASP A 40 3.36 -2.74 12.49
C ASP A 40 2.80 -1.33 12.24
N GLU A 41 3.60 -0.30 12.51
CA GLU A 41 3.24 1.08 12.20
C GLU A 41 3.11 1.29 10.68
N TRP A 42 4.07 0.76 9.91
CA TRP A 42 4.04 0.84 8.46
C TRP A 42 2.78 0.19 7.87
N LEU A 43 2.40 -0.99 8.39
CA LEU A 43 1.15 -1.68 8.02
C LEU A 43 -0.09 -0.89 8.43
N TYR A 44 -0.10 -0.30 9.62
CA TYR A 44 -1.22 0.50 10.12
C TYR A 44 -1.49 1.73 9.24
N ASN A 45 -0.44 2.34 8.70
CA ASN A 45 -0.54 3.56 7.89
C ASN A 45 -0.77 3.30 6.40
N GLY A 46 -0.89 2.04 5.96
CA GLY A 46 -1.14 1.71 4.55
C GLY A 46 0.11 1.76 3.67
N GLY A 47 1.31 1.65 4.26
CA GLY A 47 2.58 1.64 3.53
C GLY A 47 2.66 0.66 2.34
N PRO A 48 2.06 -0.55 2.38
CA PRO A 48 2.02 -1.44 1.22
C PRO A 48 1.41 -0.82 -0.03
N TYR A 49 0.43 0.07 0.11
CA TYR A 49 -0.25 0.67 -1.04
C TYR A 49 0.71 1.52 -1.87
N GLU A 50 1.43 2.43 -1.23
CA GLU A 50 2.41 3.28 -1.89
C GLU A 50 3.54 2.48 -2.54
N LEU A 51 4.06 1.46 -1.83
CA LEU A 51 5.09 0.57 -2.36
C LEU A 51 4.62 -0.10 -3.65
N ILE A 52 3.42 -0.69 -3.65
CA ILE A 52 2.89 -1.43 -4.79
C ILE A 52 2.65 -0.49 -5.97
N VAL A 53 1.99 0.66 -5.76
CA VAL A 53 1.68 1.60 -6.85
C VAL A 53 2.95 2.11 -7.51
N LEU A 54 3.96 2.53 -6.73
CA LEU A 54 5.21 3.06 -7.28
C LEU A 54 5.98 2.00 -8.08
N HIS A 55 6.14 0.80 -7.54
CA HIS A 55 6.86 -0.28 -8.26
C HIS A 55 6.08 -0.78 -9.47
N PHE A 56 4.74 -0.83 -9.40
CA PHE A 56 3.88 -1.18 -10.53
C PHE A 56 4.03 -0.18 -11.68
N LEU A 57 3.99 1.12 -11.40
CA LEU A 57 4.14 2.17 -12.42
C LEU A 57 5.52 2.12 -13.11
N LEU A 58 6.59 1.89 -12.34
CA LEU A 58 7.93 1.65 -12.91
C LEU A 58 7.93 0.39 -13.77
N GLY A 59 7.31 -0.70 -13.28
CA GLY A 59 7.22 -1.98 -13.98
C GLY A 59 6.51 -1.86 -15.33
N VAL A 60 5.36 -1.20 -15.39
CA VAL A 60 4.63 -1.01 -16.66
C VAL A 60 5.35 -0.06 -17.61
N GLY A 61 6.03 0.97 -17.10
CA GLY A 61 6.88 1.85 -17.91
C GLY A 61 8.05 1.10 -18.56
N CYS A 62 8.75 0.26 -17.78
CA CYS A 62 9.79 -0.62 -18.30
C CYS A 62 9.23 -1.68 -19.27
N TYR A 63 8.02 -2.19 -19.01
CA TYR A 63 7.38 -3.17 -19.87
C TYR A 63 7.05 -2.57 -21.25
N MET A 64 6.52 -1.35 -21.30
CA MET A 64 6.30 -0.63 -22.56
C MET A 64 7.59 -0.41 -23.35
N GLY A 65 8.71 -0.10 -22.69
CA GLY A 65 10.01 0.05 -23.35
C GLY A 65 10.67 -1.27 -23.77
N ARG A 66 10.17 -2.41 -23.26
CA ARG A 66 10.62 -3.75 -23.64
C ARG A 66 9.91 -4.26 -24.90
N GLU A 67 8.65 -3.86 -25.12
CA GLU A 67 7.91 -4.17 -26.35
C GLU A 67 8.58 -3.53 -27.58
#